data_AF-A0A2V1E480-F1
#
_entry.id   AF-A0A2V1E480-F1
#
_cell.length_a   1.000
_cell.length_b   1.000
_cell.length_c   1.000
_cell.angle_alpha   90.00
_cell.angle_beta   90.00
_cell.angle_gamma   90.00
#
_symmetry.space_group_name_H-M   'P 1'
#
loop_
_entity.id
_entity.type
_entity.pdbx_description
1 polymer ?
#
loop_
_entity_poly.entity_id
_entity_poly.type
_entity_poly.pdbx_seq_one_letter_code
_entity_poly.pdbx_strand_id
1 'polypeptide(L)'
;MTEEEVKNFWSTKYEHSSKKPMKEPLTAPLDMTISEADVEKIKVGYRTRSMDEKWDFLIEDPDESGNISLHILRSWLGTQDDDYILHIAPKPSNNDGGSAKIVGITWEGNKAGLQCDAEQAKIEAVSLCRGHLKCKFDNLPDYPTSMFWKNYKKLNEKLDTA
;
A
#
# COMPACT_ATOMS: atom_id res chain seq x y z
N MET A 1 29.34 -1.96 10.80
CA MET A 1 28.28 -2.16 9.80
C MET A 1 28.96 -2.48 8.48
N THR A 2 28.73 -3.67 7.93
CA THR A 2 29.31 -4.11 6.64
C THR A 2 28.52 -3.51 5.48
N GLU A 3 29.07 -3.54 4.27
CA GLU A 3 28.36 -3.10 3.06
C GLU A 3 27.08 -3.92 2.82
N GLU A 4 27.10 -5.21 3.14
CA GLU A 4 25.94 -6.09 3.04
C GLU A 4 24.86 -5.69 4.06
N GLU A 5 25.23 -5.35 5.29
CA GLU A 5 24.30 -4.85 6.30
C GLU A 5 23.68 -3.52 5.87
N VAL A 6 24.46 -2.62 5.25
CA VAL A 6 23.94 -1.35 4.68
C VAL A 6 22.96 -1.64 3.55
N LYS A 7 23.29 -2.55 2.63
CA LYS A 7 22.44 -2.90 1.50
C LYS A 7 21.12 -3.53 1.97
N ASN A 8 21.19 -4.44 2.94
CA ASN A 8 20.00 -5.07 3.52
C ASN A 8 19.14 -4.04 4.28
N PHE A 9 19.77 -3.10 4.99
CA PHE A 9 19.05 -2.03 5.68
C PHE A 9 18.23 -1.15 4.71
N TRP A 10 18.77 -0.89 3.51
CA TRP A 10 18.07 -0.12 2.47
C TRP A 10 17.26 -0.97 1.49
N SER A 11 17.13 -2.27 1.75
CA SER A 11 16.30 -3.16 0.94
C SER A 11 14.85 -2.69 0.92
N THR A 12 14.24 -2.74 -0.26
CA THR A 12 12.80 -2.53 -0.48
C THR A 12 12.02 -3.83 -0.44
N LYS A 13 12.65 -4.94 -0.05
CA LYS A 13 11.97 -6.21 0.19
C LYS A 13 11.19 -6.15 1.50
N TYR A 14 9.96 -6.64 1.48
CA TYR A 14 9.14 -6.82 2.66
C TYR A 14 9.55 -8.11 3.39
N GLU A 15 9.73 -8.01 4.71
CA GLU A 15 10.12 -9.13 5.57
C GLU A 15 9.27 -9.13 6.83
N HIS A 16 8.33 -10.08 6.93
CA HIS A 16 7.36 -10.20 8.02
C HIS A 16 7.98 -10.14 9.42
N SER A 17 9.15 -10.77 9.62
CA SER A 17 9.82 -10.84 10.94
C SER A 17 10.28 -9.48 11.47
N SER A 18 10.39 -8.47 10.61
CA SER A 18 10.92 -7.15 10.94
C SER A 18 9.87 -6.05 10.97
N LYS A 19 8.59 -6.39 10.69
CA LYS A 19 7.51 -5.42 10.47
C LYS A 19 6.36 -5.68 11.43
N LYS A 20 5.62 -4.61 11.73
CA LYS A 20 4.41 -4.72 12.54
C LYS A 20 3.21 -4.86 11.59
N PRO A 21 2.55 -6.02 11.57
CA PRO A 21 1.37 -6.20 10.75
C PRO A 21 0.23 -5.31 11.25
N MET A 22 -0.76 -5.07 10.39
CA MET A 22 -2.01 -4.41 10.75
C MET A 22 -2.67 -5.10 11.94
N LYS A 23 -3.25 -4.31 12.85
CA LYS A 23 -3.97 -4.80 14.03
C LYS A 23 -5.41 -5.18 13.67
N GLU A 24 -6.08 -4.35 12.87
CA GLU A 24 -7.46 -4.58 12.45
C GLU A 24 -7.55 -4.56 10.91
N PRO A 25 -6.95 -5.54 10.20
CA PRO A 25 -6.92 -5.54 8.74
C PRO A 25 -8.33 -5.67 8.17
N LEU A 26 -8.71 -4.73 7.30
CA LEU A 26 -9.90 -4.81 6.45
C LEU A 26 -9.46 -5.08 5.02
N THR A 27 -10.17 -5.94 4.31
CA THR A 27 -9.87 -6.31 2.93
C THR A 27 -11.08 -6.13 2.04
N ALA A 28 -10.86 -5.61 0.84
CA ALA A 28 -11.89 -5.52 -0.19
C ALA A 28 -11.31 -5.89 -1.57
N PRO A 29 -12.12 -6.49 -2.45
CA PRO A 29 -11.73 -6.68 -3.84
C PRO A 29 -11.59 -5.33 -4.52
N LEU A 30 -10.63 -5.24 -5.43
CA LEU A 30 -10.38 -4.07 -6.26
C LEU A 30 -10.08 -4.60 -7.65
N ASP A 31 -10.85 -4.25 -8.68
CA ASP A 31 -10.56 -4.69 -10.06
C ASP A 31 -10.02 -3.51 -10.84
N MET A 32 -8.70 -3.31 -10.76
CA MET A 32 -8.02 -2.19 -11.41
C MET A 32 -6.85 -2.68 -12.25
N THR A 33 -6.94 -2.41 -13.55
CA THR A 33 -5.81 -2.60 -14.47
C THR A 33 -4.67 -1.65 -14.13
N ILE A 34 -3.44 -2.15 -14.13
CA ILE A 34 -2.23 -1.35 -13.95
C ILE A 34 -1.30 -1.56 -15.14
N SER A 35 -0.64 -0.48 -15.59
CA SER A 35 0.30 -0.55 -16.71
C SER A 35 1.55 -1.33 -16.31
N GLU A 36 2.18 -2.00 -17.27
CA GLU A 36 3.47 -2.69 -17.03
C GLU A 36 4.52 -1.71 -16.49
N ALA A 37 4.52 -0.46 -16.97
CA ALA A 37 5.41 0.59 -16.49
C ALA A 37 5.21 0.93 -15.01
N ASP A 38 3.97 0.94 -14.52
CA ASP A 38 3.70 1.18 -13.09
C ASP A 38 4.01 -0.05 -12.24
N VAL A 39 3.80 -1.26 -12.76
CA VAL A 39 4.23 -2.51 -12.09
C VAL A 39 5.75 -2.51 -11.88
N GLU A 40 6.54 -2.12 -12.88
CA GLU A 40 8.00 -2.05 -12.74
C GLU A 40 8.43 -1.01 -11.69
N LYS A 41 7.74 0.13 -11.59
CA LYS A 41 8.00 1.11 -10.51
C LYS A 41 7.65 0.54 -9.14
N ILE A 42 6.55 -0.20 -9.04
CA ILE A 42 6.15 -0.88 -7.80
C ILE A 42 7.22 -1.88 -7.38
N LYS A 43 7.67 -2.77 -8.27
CA LYS A 43 8.70 -3.79 -7.95
C LYS A 43 10.02 -3.21 -7.43
N VAL A 44 10.38 -2.00 -7.87
CA VAL A 44 11.55 -1.30 -7.33
C VAL A 44 11.34 -0.90 -5.86
N GLY A 45 10.10 -0.54 -5.50
CA GLY A 45 9.73 -0.06 -4.18
C GLY A 45 10.34 1.30 -3.86
N TYR A 46 10.22 1.70 -2.60
CA TYR A 46 10.81 2.94 -2.09
C TYR A 46 10.98 2.85 -0.59
N ARG A 47 12.11 3.34 -0.09
CA ARG A 47 12.37 3.43 1.35
C ARG A 47 12.78 4.84 1.71
N THR A 48 12.12 5.41 2.70
CA THR A 48 12.39 6.77 3.13
C THR A 48 13.78 6.89 3.74
N ARG A 49 14.48 7.97 3.39
CA ARG A 49 15.77 8.34 3.98
C ARG A 49 15.64 9.49 4.98
N SER A 50 14.47 10.12 5.06
CA SER A 50 14.21 11.30 5.89
C SER A 50 13.02 11.07 6.81
N MET A 51 13.07 11.62 8.02
CA MET A 51 11.97 11.57 8.98
C MET A 51 10.71 12.33 8.52
N ASP A 52 10.84 13.20 7.50
CA ASP A 52 9.73 13.96 6.93
C ASP A 52 8.89 13.11 5.98
N GLU A 53 9.53 12.18 5.27
CA GLU A 53 8.88 11.26 4.34
C GLU A 53 8.52 9.98 5.10
N LYS A 54 7.30 9.92 5.65
CA LYS A 54 6.90 8.88 6.62
C LYS A 54 6.42 7.57 5.97
N TRP A 55 6.75 7.31 4.71
CA TRP A 55 6.16 6.22 3.95
C TRP A 55 7.22 5.34 3.30
N ASP A 56 7.15 4.05 3.58
CA ASP A 56 7.92 3.00 2.90
C ASP A 56 7.00 2.18 2.01
N PHE A 57 7.55 1.71 0.89
CA PHE A 57 6.89 0.91 -0.14
C PHE A 57 7.72 -0.33 -0.35
N LEU A 58 7.34 -1.40 0.33
CA LEU A 58 8.09 -2.64 0.39
C LEU A 58 7.37 -3.75 -0.38
N ILE A 59 8.13 -4.58 -1.09
CA ILE A 59 7.60 -5.62 -1.97
C ILE A 59 7.78 -6.97 -1.32
N GLU A 60 6.66 -7.67 -1.16
CA GLU A 60 6.66 -9.08 -0.80
C GLU A 60 6.93 -9.91 -2.06
N ASP A 61 7.70 -10.99 -1.91
CA ASP A 61 7.97 -11.92 -3.00
C ASP A 61 6.66 -12.52 -3.55
N PRO A 62 6.63 -12.93 -4.83
CA PRO A 62 5.44 -13.54 -5.40
C PRO A 62 4.97 -14.78 -4.63
N ASP A 63 3.65 -14.91 -4.45
CA ASP A 63 3.03 -16.12 -3.92
C ASP A 63 3.11 -17.31 -4.91
N GLU A 64 2.58 -18.47 -4.54
CA GLU A 64 2.55 -19.66 -5.40
C GLU A 64 1.83 -19.44 -6.74
N SER A 65 0.93 -18.44 -6.80
CA SER A 65 0.21 -18.04 -8.02
C SER A 65 0.93 -16.92 -8.80
N GLY A 66 2.07 -16.44 -8.30
CA GLY A 66 2.83 -15.34 -8.88
C GLY A 66 2.29 -13.95 -8.55
N ASN A 67 1.34 -13.82 -7.62
CA ASN A 67 0.84 -12.52 -7.17
C ASN A 67 1.87 -11.85 -6.27
N ILE A 68 2.06 -10.55 -6.44
CA ILE A 68 2.94 -9.76 -5.58
C ILE A 68 2.11 -8.87 -4.66
N SER A 69 2.63 -8.59 -3.46
CA SER A 69 2.05 -7.63 -2.53
C SER A 69 2.94 -6.40 -2.42
N LEU A 70 2.36 -5.22 -2.63
CA LEU A 70 3.00 -3.97 -2.24
C LEU A 70 2.50 -3.56 -0.86
N HIS A 71 3.39 -3.58 0.12
CA HIS A 71 3.16 -3.05 1.47
C HIS A 71 3.51 -1.57 1.51
N ILE A 72 2.55 -0.74 1.93
CA ILE A 72 2.72 0.68 2.16
C ILE A 72 2.69 0.91 3.66
N LEU A 73 3.87 1.19 4.22
CA LEU A 73 4.07 1.27 5.66
C LEU A 73 4.25 2.71 6.07
N ARG A 74 3.68 3.03 7.23
CA ARG A 74 3.95 4.29 7.90
C ARG A 74 5.14 4.14 8.83
N SER A 75 6.21 4.88 8.55
CA SER A 75 7.40 4.98 9.38
C SER A 75 7.27 6.18 10.33
N TRP A 76 7.11 5.93 11.63
CA TRP A 76 7.02 6.97 12.65
C TRP A 76 7.75 6.57 13.94
N LEU A 77 8.64 7.43 14.45
CA LEU A 77 9.42 7.19 15.67
C LEU A 77 10.11 5.81 15.73
N GLY A 78 10.59 5.31 14.59
CA GLY A 78 11.28 4.03 14.48
C GLY A 78 10.37 2.80 14.41
N THR A 79 9.04 2.96 14.35
CA THR A 79 8.11 1.87 14.04
C THR A 79 7.72 1.92 12.56
N GLN A 80 7.65 0.74 11.93
CA GLN A 80 7.16 0.55 10.57
C GLN A 80 5.89 -0.30 10.66
N ASP A 81 4.75 0.39 10.61
CA ASP A 81 3.43 -0.23 10.73
C ASP A 81 2.81 -0.33 9.34
N ASP A 82 2.31 -1.51 8.96
CA ASP A 82 1.57 -1.68 7.71
C ASP A 82 0.28 -0.85 7.76
N ASP A 83 0.09 -0.01 6.75
CA ASP A 83 -1.07 0.88 6.67
C ASP A 83 -1.99 0.51 5.49
N TYR A 84 -1.39 0.05 4.37
CA TYR A 84 -2.09 -0.48 3.20
C TYR A 84 -1.27 -1.61 2.55
N ILE A 85 -1.96 -2.58 1.94
CA ILE A 85 -1.39 -3.60 1.08
C ILE A 85 -2.18 -3.64 -0.22
N LEU A 86 -1.49 -3.48 -1.35
CA LEU A 86 -2.08 -3.69 -2.67
C LEU A 86 -1.71 -5.09 -3.17
N HIS A 87 -2.73 -5.91 -3.45
CA HIS A 87 -2.58 -7.27 -3.99
C HIS A 87 -2.59 -7.21 -5.51
N ILE A 88 -1.48 -7.59 -6.14
CA ILE A 88 -1.27 -7.42 -7.58
C ILE A 88 -1.15 -8.80 -8.23
N ALA A 89 -2.12 -9.12 -9.08
CA ALA A 89 -2.04 -10.28 -9.96
C ALA A 89 -1.22 -9.93 -11.20
N PRO A 90 -0.29 -10.81 -11.61
CA PRO A 90 0.51 -10.61 -12.80
C PRO A 90 -0.37 -10.65 -14.05
N LYS A 91 0.19 -10.17 -15.15
CA LYS A 91 -0.43 -10.35 -16.46
C LYS A 91 -0.65 -11.85 -16.74
N PRO A 92 -1.84 -12.27 -17.19
CA PRO A 92 -2.07 -13.66 -17.58
C PRO A 92 -1.09 -14.05 -18.70
N SER A 93 -0.50 -15.23 -18.58
CA SER A 93 0.52 -15.75 -19.51
C SER A 93 -0.01 -16.08 -20.91
N ASN A 94 -1.33 -16.09 -21.09
CA ASN A 94 -1.96 -16.27 -22.38
C ASN A 94 -1.74 -15.00 -23.22
N ASN A 95 -1.31 -15.15 -24.48
CA ASN A 95 -0.97 -14.08 -25.43
C ASN A 95 -2.06 -13.02 -25.73
N ASP A 96 -3.15 -13.01 -24.97
CA ASP A 96 -4.32 -12.16 -25.12
C ASP A 96 -4.14 -10.82 -24.42
N GLY A 97 -3.10 -10.06 -24.80
CA GLY A 97 -2.99 -8.60 -24.54
C GLY A 97 -3.26 -8.09 -23.12
N GLY A 98 -3.28 -8.96 -22.10
CA GLY A 98 -3.78 -8.63 -20.77
C GLY A 98 -2.86 -7.66 -20.05
N SER A 99 -3.39 -6.92 -19.08
CA SER A 99 -2.56 -6.14 -18.16
C SER A 99 -2.48 -6.85 -16.82
N ALA A 100 -1.45 -6.57 -16.04
CA ALA A 100 -1.49 -6.85 -14.62
C ALA A 100 -2.69 -6.12 -13.98
N LYS A 101 -3.15 -6.63 -12.84
CA LYS A 101 -4.28 -6.07 -12.11
C LYS A 101 -3.96 -5.96 -10.64
N ILE A 102 -4.32 -4.85 -10.02
CA ILE A 102 -4.58 -4.86 -8.59
C ILE A 102 -5.92 -5.56 -8.43
N VAL A 103 -5.94 -6.64 -7.64
CA VAL A 103 -7.10 -7.53 -7.42
C VAL A 103 -7.75 -7.31 -6.05
N GLY A 104 -7.05 -6.63 -5.15
CA GLY A 104 -7.54 -6.32 -3.83
C GLY A 104 -6.71 -5.28 -3.11
N ILE A 105 -7.29 -4.76 -2.03
CA ILE A 105 -6.61 -3.90 -1.08
C ILE A 105 -6.90 -4.39 0.33
N THR A 106 -5.86 -4.44 1.16
CA THR A 106 -5.99 -4.57 2.62
C THR A 106 -5.54 -3.26 3.26
N TRP A 107 -6.19 -2.79 4.32
CA TRP A 107 -5.79 -1.58 5.04
C TRP A 107 -6.04 -1.71 6.54
N GLU A 108 -5.33 -0.91 7.33
CA GLU A 108 -5.57 -0.80 8.77
C GLU A 108 -6.96 -0.19 9.02
N GLY A 109 -7.87 -0.99 9.57
CA GLY A 109 -9.24 -0.63 9.86
C GLY A 109 -9.39 0.35 11.02
N ASN A 110 -8.39 0.41 11.91
CA ASN A 110 -8.38 1.32 13.04
C ASN A 110 -7.14 2.23 13.03
N LYS A 111 -7.28 3.38 12.37
CA LYS A 111 -6.25 4.43 12.32
C LYS A 111 -6.44 5.39 13.49
N ALA A 112 -6.06 4.93 14.69
CA ALA A 112 -6.16 5.69 15.94
C ALA A 112 -7.59 6.17 16.29
N GLY A 113 -8.54 5.24 16.22
CA GLY A 113 -9.96 5.50 16.50
C GLY A 113 -10.73 6.05 15.30
N LEU A 114 -10.12 6.08 14.12
CA LEU A 114 -10.78 6.42 12.88
C LEU A 114 -10.75 5.23 11.92
N GLN A 115 -11.88 4.98 11.27
CA GLN A 115 -12.02 3.95 10.23
C GLN A 115 -12.41 4.61 8.92
N CYS A 116 -11.89 4.09 7.80
CA CYS A 116 -12.33 4.46 6.46
C CYS A 116 -12.82 3.24 5.68
N ASP A 117 -13.56 3.50 4.60
CA ASP A 117 -14.02 2.47 3.68
C ASP A 117 -12.98 2.13 2.60
N ALA A 118 -13.29 1.11 1.80
CA ALA A 118 -12.42 0.66 0.72
C ALA A 118 -12.16 1.74 -0.34
N GLU A 119 -13.10 2.65 -0.58
CA GLU A 119 -12.93 3.73 -1.55
C GLU A 119 -11.88 4.73 -1.08
N GLN A 120 -11.95 5.12 0.19
CA GLN A 120 -10.96 6.01 0.81
C GLN A 120 -9.58 5.35 0.89
N ALA A 121 -9.53 4.07 1.28
CA ALA A 121 -8.27 3.32 1.31
C ALA A 121 -7.61 3.27 -0.08
N LYS A 122 -8.40 3.04 -1.14
CA LYS A 122 -7.94 3.09 -2.53
C LYS A 122 -7.42 4.47 -2.92
N ILE A 123 -8.15 5.55 -2.62
CA ILE A 123 -7.74 6.94 -2.92
C ILE A 123 -6.38 7.24 -2.31
N GLU A 124 -6.17 6.86 -1.06
CA GLU A 124 -4.94 7.13 -0.32
C GLU A 124 -3.76 6.30 -0.83
N ALA A 125 -3.95 4.98 -0.99
CA ALA A 125 -2.90 4.10 -1.51
C ALA A 125 -2.45 4.54 -2.92
N VAL A 126 -3.39 4.86 -3.82
CA VAL A 126 -3.09 5.35 -5.17
C VAL A 126 -2.34 6.68 -5.13
N SER A 127 -2.76 7.60 -4.27
CA SER A 127 -2.11 8.90 -4.12
C SER A 127 -0.69 8.78 -3.57
N LEU A 128 -0.46 7.85 -2.62
CA LEU A 128 0.87 7.53 -2.09
C LEU A 128 1.78 6.95 -3.18
N CYS A 129 1.30 5.99 -3.98
CA CYS A 129 2.06 5.44 -5.10
C CYS A 129 2.36 6.49 -6.19
N ARG A 130 1.45 7.43 -6.47
CA ARG A 130 1.71 8.57 -7.37
C ARG A 130 2.77 9.50 -6.82
N GLY A 131 2.67 9.87 -5.54
CA GLY A 131 3.57 10.79 -4.88
C GLY A 131 5.01 10.28 -4.80
N HIS A 132 5.19 9.03 -4.36
CA HIS A 132 6.50 8.45 -4.06
C HIS A 132 7.08 7.63 -5.21
N LEU A 133 6.28 6.75 -5.83
CA LEU A 133 6.76 5.85 -6.89
C LEU A 133 6.57 6.43 -8.29
N LYS A 134 5.89 7.58 -8.44
CA LYS A 134 5.53 8.18 -9.73
C LYS A 134 4.72 7.22 -10.62
N CYS A 135 3.92 6.35 -10.00
CA CYS A 135 2.92 5.56 -10.71
C CYS A 135 1.88 6.49 -11.34
N LYS A 136 1.29 6.13 -12.48
CA LYS A 136 0.25 6.94 -13.14
C LYS A 136 -1.14 6.48 -12.77
N PHE A 137 -1.38 5.16 -12.79
CA PHE A 137 -2.73 4.57 -12.74
C PHE A 137 -3.65 5.21 -13.78
N ASP A 138 -3.35 4.98 -15.06
CA ASP A 138 -3.95 5.71 -16.20
C ASP A 138 -5.49 5.72 -16.23
N ASN A 139 -6.14 4.72 -15.60
CA ASN A 139 -7.60 4.59 -15.54
C ASN A 139 -8.26 5.23 -14.30
N LEU A 140 -7.48 5.94 -13.46
CA LEU A 140 -7.98 6.62 -12.27
C LEU A 140 -7.80 8.13 -12.37
N PRO A 141 -8.76 8.94 -11.89
CA PRO A 141 -8.60 10.39 -11.87
C PRO A 141 -7.47 10.80 -10.93
N ASP A 142 -6.88 11.98 -11.14
CA ASP A 142 -6.04 12.62 -10.14
C ASP A 142 -6.90 13.05 -8.95
N TYR A 143 -6.61 12.49 -7.77
CA TYR A 143 -7.36 12.79 -6.56
C TYR A 143 -6.85 14.11 -5.95
N PRO A 144 -7.70 15.14 -5.83
CA PRO A 144 -7.32 16.35 -5.10
C PRO A 144 -7.13 16.02 -3.61
N THR A 145 -6.29 16.80 -2.93
CA THR A 145 -6.04 16.64 -1.49
C THR A 145 -7.30 16.77 -0.63
N SER A 146 -8.34 17.43 -1.12
CA SER A 146 -9.66 17.53 -0.47
C SER A 146 -10.42 16.20 -0.39
N MET A 147 -10.03 15.19 -1.18
CA MET A 147 -10.58 13.83 -1.10
C MET A 147 -9.88 13.00 -0.03
N PHE A 148 -8.75 13.47 0.52
CA PHE A 148 -8.11 12.81 1.65
C PHE A 148 -8.95 13.02 2.90
N TRP A 149 -9.08 11.97 3.72
CA TRP A 149 -9.84 12.00 4.97
C TRP A 149 -11.37 12.18 4.82
N LYS A 150 -11.91 12.22 3.60
CA LYS A 150 -13.33 12.54 3.34
C LYS A 150 -14.29 11.50 3.93
N ASN A 151 -13.99 10.22 3.78
CA ASN A 151 -14.88 9.13 4.22
C ASN A 151 -14.40 8.46 5.52
N TYR A 152 -13.78 9.21 6.43
CA TYR A 152 -13.44 8.69 7.76
C TYR A 152 -14.59 8.82 8.74
N LYS A 153 -14.74 7.83 9.60
CA LYS A 153 -15.70 7.80 10.71
C LYS A 153 -14.98 7.47 12.01
N LYS A 154 -15.45 8.02 13.12
CA LYS A 154 -14.94 7.66 14.45
C LYS A 154 -15.43 6.25 14.81
N LEU A 155 -14.50 5.42 15.24
CA LEU A 155 -14.79 4.16 15.92
C LEU A 155 -15.25 4.51 17.33
N ASN A 156 -16.51 4.19 17.64
CA ASN A 156 -17.17 4.46 18.92
C ASN A 156 -17.33 5.96 19.25
N GLU A 157 -18.27 6.64 18.60
CA GLU A 157 -19.20 7.44 19.42
C GLU A 157 -20.00 6.40 20.21
N LYS A 158 -19.59 6.12 21.45
CA LYS A 158 -20.59 5.67 22.41
C LYS A 158 -21.62 6.78 22.40
N LEU A 159 -22.78 6.51 21.81
CA LEU A 159 -24.00 7.21 22.16
C LEU A 159 -24.12 6.98 23.67
N ASP A 160 -23.65 7.95 24.45
CA ASP A 160 -24.03 8.10 25.85
C ASP A 160 -25.53 8.40 25.84
N THR A 161 -26.31 7.34 25.63
CA THR A 161 -27.75 7.29 25.83
C THR A 161 -27.99 6.42 27.04
N ALA A 162 -27.99 7.08 28.20
CA ALA A 162 -28.95 6.95 29.30
C ALA A 162 -28.38 7.64 30.54
#